data_AF-A0A6I5CV07-F1
#
_entry.id   AF-A0A6I5CV07-F1
#
_cell.length_a   1.000
_cell.length_b   1.000
_cell.length_c   1.000
_cell.angle_alpha   90.00
_cell.angle_beta   90.00
_cell.angle_gamma   90.00
#
_symmetry.space_group_name_H-M   'P 1'
#
loop_
_entity.id
_entity.type
_entity.pdbx_description
1 polymer ?
#
loop_
_entity_poly.entity_id
_entity_poly.type
_entity_poly.pdbx_seq_one_letter_code
_entity_poly.pdbx_strand_id
1 'polypeptide(L)'
;RSRQLWAELARAGQDGPFTPCGGLLIGPENGPLAGGALRAAREHGVPVRTFTATALRFRFPRHTGVPAHHIGVWEPSAGLVRPRRAVRAAVALAERAGARV
;
A
#
# COMPACT_ATOMS: atom_id res chain seq x y z
N ARG A 1 5.08 -4.04 -11.28
CA ARG A 1 4.03 -4.20 -12.30
C ARG A 1 2.66 -3.69 -11.83
N SER A 2 1.93 -4.32 -10.91
CA SER A 2 0.54 -3.91 -10.58
C SER A 2 0.37 -2.44 -10.16
N ARG A 3 1.34 -1.88 -9.41
CA ARG A 3 1.36 -0.45 -9.06
C ARG A 3 1.37 0.48 -10.28
N GLN A 4 2.11 0.12 -11.33
CA GLN A 4 2.19 0.91 -12.56
C GLN A 4 0.83 0.88 -13.28
N LEU A 5 0.21 -0.29 -13.38
CA LEU A 5 -1.13 -0.45 -13.97
C LEU A 5 -2.19 0.36 -13.21
N TRP A 6 -2.10 0.44 -11.88
CA TRP A 6 -2.99 1.31 -11.10
C TRP A 6 -2.79 2.80 -11.40
N ALA A 7 -1.55 3.23 -11.58
CA ALA A 7 -1.24 4.61 -11.95
C ALA A 7 -1.73 4.94 -13.38
N GLU A 8 -1.58 4.00 -14.31
CA GLU A 8 -2.10 4.12 -15.68
C GLU A 8 -3.63 4.20 -15.70
N LEU A 9 -4.30 3.29 -14.97
CA LEU A 9 -5.76 3.28 -14.84
C LEU A 9 -6.28 4.58 -14.21
N ALA A 10 -5.53 5.17 -13.26
CA ALA A 10 -5.89 6.44 -12.63
C ALA A 10 -5.82 7.64 -13.56
N ARG A 11 -4.93 7.63 -14.57
CA ARG A 11 -4.86 8.69 -15.59
C ARG A 11 -5.99 8.60 -16.61
N ALA A 12 -6.54 7.40 -16.79
CA ALA A 12 -7.46 7.07 -17.86
C ALA A 12 -8.95 7.14 -17.48
N GLY A 13 -9.27 7.51 -16.22
CA GLY A 13 -10.64 7.64 -15.71
C GLY A 13 -10.83 8.87 -14.82
N GLN A 14 -12.09 9.30 -14.68
CA GLN A 14 -12.49 10.27 -13.66
C GLN A 14 -12.51 9.55 -12.30
N ASP A 15 -12.07 10.19 -11.22
CA ASP A 15 -12.06 9.62 -9.85
C ASP A 15 -11.09 8.44 -9.62
N GLY A 16 -9.77 8.72 -9.58
CA GLY A 16 -8.68 7.72 -9.54
C GLY A 16 -8.89 6.51 -8.59
N PRO A 17 -8.63 5.27 -9.07
CA PRO A 17 -8.83 4.03 -8.33
C PRO A 17 -7.76 3.76 -7.27
N PHE A 18 -6.66 4.53 -7.26
CA PHE A 18 -5.56 4.36 -6.32
C PHE A 18 -5.27 5.67 -5.58
N THR A 19 -5.14 5.60 -4.25
CA THR A 19 -4.75 6.72 -3.39
C THR A 19 -3.37 6.39 -2.79
N PRO A 20 -2.30 7.12 -3.16
CA PRO A 20 -0.93 6.86 -2.70
C PRO A 20 -0.72 7.38 -1.27
N CYS A 21 -1.35 6.73 -0.29
CA CYS A 21 -1.29 7.13 1.12
C CYS A 21 -0.19 6.42 1.91
N GLY A 22 0.64 5.59 1.27
CA GLY A 22 1.57 4.67 1.93
C GLY A 22 0.86 3.54 2.68
N GLY A 23 1.66 2.66 3.27
CA GLY A 23 1.20 1.50 4.03
C GLY A 23 2.07 1.27 5.25
N LEU A 24 1.44 1.10 6.41
CA LEU A 24 2.11 0.80 7.67
C LEU A 24 1.72 -0.60 8.14
N LEU A 25 2.70 -1.49 8.23
CA LEU A 25 2.53 -2.82 8.82
C LEU A 25 3.20 -2.85 10.19
N ILE A 26 2.50 -3.37 11.20
CA ILE A 26 2.97 -3.40 12.59
C ILE A 26 2.95 -4.83 13.10
N GLY A 27 4.02 -5.28 13.75
CA GLY A 27 4.12 -6.63 14.29
C GLY A 27 5.52 -6.97 14.79
N PRO A 28 5.74 -8.21 15.25
CA PRO A 28 7.07 -8.68 15.63
C PRO A 28 8.04 -8.63 14.44
N GLU A 29 9.30 -8.29 14.70
CA GLU A 29 10.36 -8.24 13.67
C GLU A 29 10.61 -9.61 13.01
N ASN A 30 10.46 -10.70 13.78
CA ASN A 30 10.59 -12.06 13.25
C ASN A 30 9.25 -12.64 12.78
N GLY A 31 8.16 -11.88 12.85
CA GLY A 31 6.82 -12.31 12.48
C GLY A 31 6.56 -12.32 10.95
N PRO A 32 5.45 -12.93 10.52
CA PRO A 32 5.10 -13.01 9.10
C PRO A 32 4.65 -11.67 8.50
N LEU A 33 4.09 -10.76 9.31
CA LEU A 33 3.53 -9.50 8.80
C LEU A 33 4.60 -8.40 8.63
N ALA A 34 5.02 -7.76 9.72
CA ALA A 34 6.03 -6.69 9.66
C ALA A 34 7.41 -7.23 9.27
N GLY A 35 7.85 -8.31 9.92
CA GLY A 35 9.10 -8.99 9.58
C GLY A 35 9.15 -9.53 8.15
N GLY A 36 8.07 -10.18 7.70
CA GLY A 36 7.93 -10.66 6.33
C GLY A 36 7.99 -9.53 5.31
N ALA A 37 7.27 -8.43 5.55
CA ALA A 37 7.32 -7.26 4.69
C ALA A 37 8.72 -6.62 4.63
N LEU A 38 9.43 -6.54 5.76
CA LEU A 38 10.80 -6.03 5.80
C LEU A 38 11.77 -6.92 5.01
N ARG A 39 11.64 -8.26 5.11
CA ARG A 39 12.44 -9.19 4.32
C ARG A 39 12.15 -9.05 2.83
N ALA A 40 10.88 -9.08 2.42
CA ALA A 40 10.49 -8.91 1.03
C ALA A 40 10.94 -7.55 0.45
N ALA A 41 10.85 -6.49 1.25
CA ALA A 41 11.32 -5.17 0.83
C ALA A 41 12.83 -5.14 0.58
N ARG A 42 13.63 -5.79 1.44
CA ARG A 42 15.08 -5.93 1.24
C ARG A 42 15.40 -6.76 0.00
N GLU A 43 14.72 -7.90 -0.15
CA GLU A 43 14.92 -8.83 -1.28
C GLU A 43 14.62 -8.17 -2.64
N HIS A 44 13.59 -7.33 -2.70
CA HIS A 44 13.14 -6.72 -3.95
C HIS A 44 13.52 -5.24 -4.10
N GLY A 45 14.36 -4.70 -3.21
CA GLY A 45 14.80 -3.30 -3.26
C GLY A 45 13.67 -2.28 -3.10
N VAL A 46 12.61 -2.61 -2.35
CA VAL A 46 11.49 -1.71 -2.08
C VAL A 46 11.87 -0.74 -0.96
N PRO A 47 11.81 0.59 -1.18
CA PRO A 47 12.11 1.56 -0.13
C PRO A 47 11.09 1.45 1.02
N VAL A 48 11.59 1.12 2.21
CA VAL A 48 10.80 1.08 3.43
C VAL A 48 11.53 1.79 4.57
N ARG A 49 10.78 2.31 5.53
CA ARG A 49 11.31 2.85 6.79
C ARG A 49 10.81 2.02 7.96
N THR A 50 11.70 1.61 8.85
CA THR A 50 11.34 0.94 10.08
C THR A 50 11.12 1.95 11.22
N PHE A 51 10.25 1.59 12.16
CA PHE A 51 9.97 2.36 13.36
C PHE A 51 9.96 1.43 14.57
N THR A 52 10.53 1.88 15.68
CA THR A 52 10.31 1.26 16.99
C THR A 52 8.89 1.58 17.49
N ALA A 53 8.40 0.80 18.46
CA ALA A 53 7.12 1.11 19.12
C ALA A 53 7.08 2.53 19.70
N THR A 54 8.20 3.03 20.24
CA THR A 54 8.33 4.42 20.72
C THR A 54 8.18 5.42 19.57
N ALA A 55 8.90 5.23 18.46
CA ALA A 55 8.80 6.12 17.31
C ALA A 55 7.40 6.10 16.68
N LEU A 56 6.71 4.95 16.67
CA LEU A 56 5.32 4.83 16.22
C LEU A 56 4.38 5.68 17.07
N ARG A 57 4.51 5.69 18.40
CA ARG A 57 3.69 6.51 19.30
C ARG A 57 3.76 7.99 18.96
N PHE A 58 4.95 8.49 18.66
CA PHE A 58 5.15 9.89 18.28
C PHE A 58 4.66 10.19 16.86
N ARG A 59 4.97 9.33 15.89
CA ARG A 59 4.67 9.59 14.47
C ARG A 59 3.23 9.28 14.08
N PHE A 60 2.62 8.32 14.75
CA PHE A 60 1.27 7.80 14.53
C PHE A 60 0.54 7.61 15.88
N PRO A 61 0.02 8.69 16.50
CA PRO A 61 -0.54 8.65 17.86
C PRO A 61 -1.70 7.69 18.08
N ARG A 62 -2.36 7.20 17.01
CA ARG A 62 -3.39 6.15 17.08
C ARG A 62 -2.82 4.75 17.41
N HIS A 63 -1.50 4.58 17.41
CA HIS A 63 -0.81 3.31 17.63
C HIS A 63 -0.10 3.23 18.99
N THR A 64 -0.62 3.91 20.01
CA THR A 64 -0.09 3.86 21.38
C THR A 64 -0.28 2.51 22.09
N GLY A 65 -1.08 1.59 21.54
CA GLY A 65 -1.21 0.24 22.07
C GLY A 65 -0.10 -0.74 21.65
N VAL A 66 0.81 -0.35 20.75
CA VAL A 66 1.79 -1.26 20.16
C VAL A 66 2.80 -1.76 21.21
N PRO A 67 2.99 -3.09 21.37
CA PRO A 67 3.98 -3.66 22.28
C PRO A 67 5.41 -3.18 21.99
N ALA A 68 6.24 -3.02 23.02
CA ALA A 68 7.60 -2.50 22.89
C ALA A 68 8.50 -3.32 21.94
N HIS A 69 8.25 -4.63 21.84
CA HIS A 69 9.01 -5.56 21.00
C HIS A 69 8.48 -5.65 19.54
N HIS A 70 7.44 -4.90 19.20
CA HIS A 70 6.96 -4.79 17.82
C HIS A 70 7.68 -3.66 17.08
N ILE A 71 7.79 -3.83 15.76
CA ILE A 71 8.26 -2.81 14.83
C ILE A 71 7.12 -2.36 13.92
N GLY A 72 7.26 -1.15 13.37
CA GLY A 72 6.48 -0.68 12.23
C GLY A 72 7.33 -0.68 10.96
N VAL A 73 6.76 -1.11 9.84
CA VAL A 73 7.38 -1.06 8.52
C VAL A 73 6.50 -0.19 7.63
N TRP A 74 7.05 0.95 7.21
CA TRP A 74 6.37 1.92 6.37
C TRP A 74 6.87 1.84 4.94
N GLU A 75 5.96 1.54 4.02
CA GLU A 75 6.22 1.59 2.58
C GLU A 75 5.54 2.85 1.99
N PRO A 76 6.30 3.88 1.56
CA PRO A 76 5.73 5.08 0.97
C PRO A 76 4.98 4.84 -0.35
N SER A 77 5.35 3.79 -1.08
CA SER A 77 4.79 3.48 -2.41
C SER A 77 3.44 2.76 -2.38
N ALA A 78 3.06 2.25 -1.20
CA ALA A 78 1.79 1.59 -0.98
C ALA A 78 0.62 2.59 -0.96
N GLY A 79 -0.61 2.08 -0.90
CA GLY A 79 -1.79 2.92 -0.87
C GLY A 79 -3.09 2.13 -0.89
N LEU A 80 -4.19 2.85 -1.03
CA LEU A 80 -5.53 2.29 -1.05
C LEU A 80 -6.05 2.15 -2.49
N VAL A 81 -6.53 0.96 -2.85
CA VAL A 81 -7.28 0.74 -4.09
C VAL A 81 -8.79 0.82 -3.79
N ARG A 82 -9.55 1.53 -4.61
CA ARG A 82 -11.01 1.60 -4.58
C ARG A 82 -11.58 0.59 -5.60
N PRO A 83 -11.93 -0.65 -5.20
CA PRO A 83 -12.20 -1.74 -6.15
C PRO A 83 -13.35 -1.44 -7.10
N ARG A 84 -14.45 -0.86 -6.60
CA ARG A 84 -15.59 -0.49 -7.46
C ARG A 84 -15.22 0.54 -8.53
N ARG A 85 -14.34 1.51 -8.20
CA ARG A 85 -13.86 2.51 -9.16
C ARG A 85 -12.87 1.91 -10.15
N ALA A 86 -11.99 1.02 -9.69
CA ALA A 86 -11.07 0.28 -10.53
C ALA A 86 -11.81 -0.52 -11.62
N VAL A 87 -12.82 -1.31 -11.23
CA VAL A 87 -13.61 -2.11 -12.18
C VAL A 87 -14.34 -1.21 -13.18
N ARG A 88 -15.00 -0.14 -12.72
CA ARG A 88 -15.69 0.81 -13.61
C ARG A 88 -14.74 1.47 -14.61
N ALA A 89 -13.56 1.90 -14.16
CA ALA A 89 -12.56 2.50 -15.03
C ALA A 89 -12.04 1.51 -16.08
N ALA A 90 -11.80 0.26 -15.69
CA ALA A 90 -11.33 -0.79 -16.61
C ALA A 90 -12.40 -1.14 -17.65
N VAL A 91 -13.66 -1.32 -17.24
CA VAL A 91 -14.80 -1.58 -18.14
C VAL A 91 -14.96 -0.42 -19.13
N ALA A 92 -14.97 0.82 -18.66
CA ALA A 92 -15.15 1.98 -19.52
C ALA A 92 -14.01 2.12 -20.56
N LEU A 93 -12.77 1.73 -20.20
CA LEU A 93 -11.66 1.69 -21.16
C LEU A 93 -11.80 0.55 -22.17
N ALA A 94 -12.27 -0.62 -21.73
CA ALA A 94 -12.51 -1.75 -22.61
C ALA A 94 -13.61 -1.42 -23.64
N GLU A 95 -14.72 -0.82 -23.21
CA GLU A 95 -15.80 -0.36 -24.10
C GLU A 95 -15.30 0.66 -25.13
N ARG A 96 -14.47 1.64 -24.71
CA ARG A 96 -13.83 2.59 -25.63
C ARG A 96 -12.89 1.93 -26.64
N ALA A 97 -12.31 0.78 -26.29
CA ALA A 97 -11.49 -0.02 -27.18
C ALA A 97 -12.30 -1.00 -28.06
N GLY A 98 -13.63 -0.97 -28.00
CA GLY A 98 -14.53 -1.79 -28.81
C GLY A 98 -14.97 -3.10 -28.16
N ALA A 99 -14.62 -3.35 -26.89
CA ALA A 99 -15.15 -4.48 -26.16
C ALA A 99 -16.65 -4.30 -25.84
N ARG A 100 -17.37 -5.40 -25.70
CA ARG A 100 -18.76 -5.44 -25.24
C ARG A 100 -18.81 -6.12 -23.87
N VAL A 101 -19.47 -5.49 -22.90
CA VAL A 101 -19.59 -5.93 -21.51
C VAL A 101 -21.05 -6.20 -21.16
#